data_AF-A0A7J8PZQ2-F1
#
_entry.id   AF-A0A7J8PZQ2-F1
#
_cell.length_a   1.000
_cell.length_b   1.000
_cell.length_c   1.000
_cell.angle_alpha   90.00
_cell.angle_beta   90.00
_cell.angle_gamma   90.00
#
_symmetry.space_group_name_H-M   'P 1'
#
loop_
_entity.id
_entity.type
_entity.pdbx_description
1 polymer ?
#
loop_
_entity_poly.entity_id
_entity_poly.type
_entity_poly.pdbx_seq_one_letter_code
_entity_poly.pdbx_strand_id
1 'polypeptide(L)'
;MYTLISAVHALCNETILANDMYVGECQDSSNFNEELIQGNLLICSYSIRFVLGLSTIKQALETAKNLSAAGVVFYMDPYVIGFQLNPTPLEIPGIIIPSPDDSKILLQYYNSSLERDGLSRKIVRFGAVASISGGLKANYSITAPKVMFYSARGPDPEDSSLDDADIMKPNLVAPGNLIWAAWSSLGTDSVEFQGESFAMMSGTSMAAPHIAGLAALIKQKFPHFSPAAIASALSTTASLYDKSGGPIMAQRAYANPDVNQSPATPFDMGSGFVNATAALDPGLILDSTYEDYMSFLCGINGSGPVVLNYTGQNCWVYNSTIGSADLNLPSITISRLQQSKTVERTVTNIAGNETYKVGWSAPYGVSVKVTPTRFFIGTGEKQILTIMFNATMNNSVASFGRIGLFGDQGHKLNIPLSVILKFS
;
A
#
# COMPACT_ATOMS: atom_id res chain seq x y z
N MET A 1 -8.14 18.69 -32.65
CA MET A 1 -6.69 18.52 -32.52
C MET A 1 -6.13 19.87 -32.15
N TYR A 2 -5.29 19.92 -31.12
CA TYR A 2 -4.71 21.12 -30.55
C TYR A 2 -3.20 21.07 -30.75
N THR A 3 -2.59 22.20 -31.08
CA THR A 3 -1.13 22.28 -31.20
C THR A 3 -0.53 22.22 -29.79
N LEU A 4 0.59 21.52 -29.66
CA LEU A 4 1.39 21.51 -28.43
C LEU A 4 2.40 22.65 -28.50
N ILE A 5 2.45 23.47 -27.47
CA ILE A 5 3.36 24.62 -27.36
C ILE A 5 4.12 24.50 -26.04
N SER A 6 5.43 24.34 -26.09
CA SER A 6 6.26 24.32 -24.88
C SER A 6 6.46 25.72 -24.33
N ALA A 7 6.35 25.87 -23.01
CA ALA A 7 6.57 27.14 -22.30
C ALA A 7 7.87 27.84 -22.72
N VAL A 8 8.98 27.10 -22.79
CA VAL A 8 10.30 27.63 -23.19
C VAL A 8 10.35 28.14 -24.64
N HIS A 9 9.45 27.70 -25.52
CA HIS A 9 9.34 28.16 -26.91
C HIS A 9 8.24 29.21 -27.11
N ALA A 10 7.50 29.57 -26.07
CA ALA A 10 6.43 30.56 -26.11
C ALA A 10 6.82 31.90 -25.47
N LEU A 11 8.10 32.11 -25.14
CA LEU A 11 8.57 33.32 -24.47
C LEU A 11 8.42 34.58 -25.35
N CYS A 12 8.02 35.71 -24.72
CA CYS A 12 7.97 37.02 -25.37
C CYS A 12 9.35 37.57 -25.78
N ASN A 13 10.39 37.25 -25.00
CA ASN A 13 11.76 37.72 -25.22
C ASN A 13 12.75 36.54 -25.16
N GLU A 14 13.55 36.38 -26.22
CA GLU A 14 14.61 35.35 -26.33
C GLU A 14 15.76 35.55 -25.30
N THR A 15 15.77 36.65 -24.55
CA THR A 15 16.78 37.00 -23.53
C THR A 15 16.47 36.47 -22.13
N ILE A 16 15.25 36.01 -21.86
CA ILE A 16 14.98 35.24 -20.64
C ILE A 16 15.69 33.90 -20.84
N LEU A 17 16.73 33.66 -20.04
CA LEU A 17 17.58 32.49 -20.18
C LEU A 17 16.70 31.24 -20.31
N ALA A 18 16.80 30.55 -21.44
CA ALA A 18 16.13 29.27 -21.68
C ALA A 18 16.50 28.17 -20.65
N ASN A 19 17.42 28.48 -19.73
CA ASN A 19 17.81 27.66 -18.57
C ASN A 19 17.13 28.07 -17.26
N ASP A 20 16.23 29.06 -17.24
CA ASP A 20 15.45 29.36 -16.05
C ASP A 20 14.35 28.31 -15.89
N MET A 21 14.61 27.36 -14.98
CA MET A 21 13.67 26.30 -14.60
C MET A 21 12.30 26.89 -14.24
N TYR A 22 12.23 28.13 -13.75
CA TYR A 22 10.97 28.82 -13.43
C TYR A 22 10.05 29.04 -14.64
N VAL A 23 10.62 29.32 -15.82
CA VAL A 23 9.84 29.55 -17.04
C VAL A 23 9.17 28.25 -17.49
N GLY A 24 9.90 27.14 -17.45
CA GLY A 24 9.36 25.84 -17.85
C GLY A 24 8.12 25.44 -17.02
N GLU A 25 8.05 25.91 -15.78
CA GLU A 25 6.99 25.56 -14.81
C GLU A 25 5.70 26.36 -14.98
N CYS A 26 5.64 27.28 -15.95
CA CYS A 26 4.43 28.05 -16.28
C CYS A 26 3.86 28.85 -15.11
N GLN A 27 4.70 29.49 -14.28
CA GLN A 27 4.22 30.14 -13.05
C GLN A 27 3.78 31.61 -13.22
N ASP A 28 4.06 32.23 -14.37
CA ASP A 28 3.75 33.64 -14.64
C ASP A 28 3.41 33.85 -16.13
N SER A 29 2.19 34.32 -16.41
CA SER A 29 1.68 34.54 -17.76
C SER A 29 2.40 35.68 -18.51
N SER A 30 2.98 36.66 -17.81
CA SER A 30 3.60 37.82 -18.44
C SER A 30 4.85 37.49 -19.27
N ASN A 31 5.44 36.32 -19.05
CA ASN A 31 6.61 35.86 -19.78
C ASN A 31 6.27 35.26 -21.16
N PHE A 32 5.01 34.93 -21.42
CA PHE A 32 4.60 34.16 -22.59
C PHE A 32 3.81 34.98 -23.61
N ASN A 33 4.01 34.67 -24.89
CA ASN A 33 3.25 35.21 -26.00
C ASN A 33 1.88 34.50 -26.07
N GLU A 34 0.84 35.24 -25.68
CA GLU A 34 -0.54 34.75 -25.66
C GLU A 34 -1.02 34.26 -27.03
N GLU A 35 -0.64 34.91 -28.13
CA GLU A 35 -1.11 34.54 -29.49
C GLU A 35 -0.64 33.14 -29.90
N LEU A 36 0.50 32.67 -29.39
CA LEU A 36 0.99 31.31 -29.65
C LEU A 36 0.20 30.25 -28.85
N ILE A 37 -0.26 30.61 -27.64
CA ILE A 37 -0.83 29.67 -26.67
C ILE A 37 -2.35 29.62 -26.75
N GLN A 38 -3.00 30.72 -27.12
CA GLN A 38 -4.44 30.84 -27.18
C GLN A 38 -5.05 29.73 -28.05
N GLY A 39 -5.97 28.96 -27.45
CA GLY A 39 -6.64 27.83 -28.13
C GLY A 39 -5.75 26.60 -28.36
N ASN A 40 -4.50 26.58 -27.86
CA ASN A 40 -3.55 25.47 -27.95
C ASN A 40 -3.26 24.85 -26.58
N LEU A 41 -2.52 23.74 -26.55
CA LEU A 41 -2.11 23.06 -25.33
C LEU A 41 -0.74 23.55 -24.89
N LEU A 42 -0.64 24.02 -23.64
CA LEU A 42 0.61 24.47 -23.05
C LEU A 42 1.36 23.30 -22.40
N ILE A 43 2.61 23.07 -22.78
CA ILE A 43 3.49 22.08 -22.14
C ILE A 43 4.31 22.79 -21.06
N CYS A 44 4.17 22.30 -19.83
CA CYS A 44 4.86 22.79 -18.64
C CYS A 44 5.72 21.67 -18.03
N SER A 45 6.91 22.01 -17.52
CA SER A 45 7.68 21.11 -16.67
C SER A 45 7.17 21.18 -15.23
N TYR A 46 7.38 20.13 -14.46
CA TYR A 46 7.41 20.24 -13.01
C TYR A 46 8.75 19.72 -12.47
N SER A 47 9.31 20.44 -11.51
CA SER A 47 10.64 20.18 -10.95
C SER A 47 10.62 20.01 -9.43
N ILE A 48 11.80 19.95 -8.80
CA ILE A 48 11.98 20.00 -7.34
C ILE A 48 11.33 21.24 -6.70
N ARG A 49 11.12 22.33 -7.45
CA ARG A 49 10.48 23.55 -6.94
C ARG A 49 9.04 23.33 -6.51
N PHE A 50 8.33 22.36 -7.11
CA PHE A 50 7.01 21.95 -6.66
C PHE A 50 7.08 21.29 -5.28
N VAL A 51 8.12 20.50 -5.01
CA VAL A 51 8.38 19.89 -3.70
C VAL A 51 8.67 20.95 -2.64
N LEU A 52 9.43 21.97 -3.02
CA LEU A 52 9.80 23.08 -2.13
C LEU A 52 8.67 24.11 -1.94
N GLY A 53 7.52 23.94 -2.59
CA GLY A 53 6.41 24.89 -2.55
C GLY A 53 6.70 26.22 -3.25
N LEU A 54 7.76 26.29 -4.06
CA LEU A 54 8.14 27.47 -4.86
C LEU A 54 7.35 27.56 -6.18
N SER A 55 6.66 26.50 -6.56
CA SER A 55 5.84 26.40 -7.76
C SER A 55 4.66 25.47 -7.49
N THR A 56 3.50 25.76 -8.07
CA THR A 56 2.29 24.98 -7.83
C THR A 56 1.56 24.66 -9.13
N ILE A 57 0.84 23.53 -9.13
CA ILE A 57 -0.03 23.16 -10.25
C ILE A 57 -1.14 24.20 -10.40
N LYS A 58 -1.70 24.68 -9.28
CA LYS A 58 -2.74 25.71 -9.27
C LYS A 58 -2.30 26.99 -10.01
N GLN A 59 -1.13 27.53 -9.67
CA GLN A 59 -0.58 28.71 -10.33
C GLN A 59 -0.31 28.48 -11.83
N ALA A 60 0.15 27.27 -12.20
CA ALA A 60 0.33 26.92 -13.60
C ALA A 60 -0.99 26.84 -14.38
N LEU A 61 -2.05 26.33 -13.75
CA LEU A 61 -3.39 26.33 -14.33
C LEU A 61 -3.96 27.74 -14.47
N GLU A 62 -3.74 28.62 -13.48
CA GLU A 62 -4.11 30.04 -13.57
C GLU A 62 -3.38 30.74 -14.71
N THR A 63 -2.08 30.48 -14.86
CA THR A 63 -1.27 31.00 -15.97
C THR A 63 -1.80 30.54 -17.32
N ALA A 64 -2.11 29.24 -17.47
CA ALA A 64 -2.67 28.70 -18.70
C ALA A 64 -4.06 29.30 -19.03
N LYS A 65 -4.90 29.54 -18.01
CA LYS A 65 -6.20 30.21 -18.18
C LYS A 65 -6.02 31.67 -18.63
N ASN A 66 -5.09 32.41 -18.02
CA ASN A 66 -4.79 33.79 -18.40
C ASN A 66 -4.30 33.90 -19.85
N LEU A 67 -3.65 32.86 -20.37
CA LEU A 67 -3.18 32.76 -21.75
C LEU A 67 -4.23 32.14 -22.70
N SER A 68 -5.46 31.94 -22.24
CA SER A 68 -6.55 31.32 -23.01
C SER A 68 -6.17 29.95 -23.62
N ALA A 69 -5.32 29.19 -22.93
CA ALA A 69 -4.90 27.85 -23.36
C ALA A 69 -6.10 26.88 -23.34
N ALA A 70 -6.16 25.96 -24.30
CA ALA A 70 -7.16 24.90 -24.34
C ALA A 70 -6.96 23.83 -23.26
N GLY A 71 -5.75 23.75 -22.69
CA GLY A 71 -5.37 22.76 -21.68
C GLY A 71 -3.87 22.72 -21.42
N VAL A 72 -3.44 21.86 -20.50
CA VAL A 72 -2.04 21.79 -20.03
C VAL A 72 -1.50 20.36 -20.03
N VAL A 73 -0.24 20.21 -20.43
CA VAL A 73 0.50 18.95 -20.34
C VAL A 73 1.69 19.17 -19.41
N PHE A 74 1.68 18.52 -18.25
CA PHE A 74 2.81 18.52 -17.33
C PHE A 74 3.72 17.33 -17.60
N TYR A 75 5.00 17.59 -17.80
CA TYR A 75 6.03 16.56 -17.90
C TYR A 75 7.00 16.66 -16.72
N MET A 76 7.53 15.52 -16.31
CA MET A 76 8.53 15.45 -15.26
C MET A 76 9.89 15.88 -15.81
N ASP A 77 10.52 16.87 -15.17
CA ASP A 77 11.91 17.18 -15.49
C ASP A 77 12.79 15.93 -15.23
N PRO A 78 13.56 15.45 -16.24
CA PRO A 78 14.33 14.21 -16.13
C PRO A 78 15.46 14.25 -15.08
N TYR A 79 15.81 15.44 -14.56
CA TYR A 79 16.78 15.60 -13.48
C TYR A 79 16.15 15.49 -12.09
N VAL A 80 14.82 15.45 -11.98
CA VAL A 80 14.14 15.16 -10.71
C VAL A 80 14.14 13.65 -10.49
N ILE A 81 14.67 13.21 -9.35
CA ILE A 81 14.69 11.80 -8.97
C ILE A 81 13.83 11.63 -7.73
N GLY A 82 12.92 10.65 -7.76
CA GLY A 82 12.20 10.18 -6.58
C GLY A 82 10.92 10.94 -6.22
N PHE A 83 10.57 12.05 -6.89
CA PHE A 83 9.34 12.76 -6.61
C PHE A 83 8.27 12.54 -7.68
N GLN A 84 7.08 12.12 -7.27
CA GLN A 84 5.87 12.15 -8.09
C GLN A 84 4.87 13.09 -7.44
N LEU A 85 4.31 14.01 -8.22
CA LEU A 85 3.21 14.84 -7.77
C LEU A 85 2.04 13.94 -7.37
N ASN A 86 1.41 14.25 -6.24
CA ASN A 86 0.09 13.71 -5.95
C ASN A 86 -0.86 14.17 -7.08
N PRO A 87 -1.78 13.31 -7.55
CA PRO A 87 -2.79 13.70 -8.51
C PRO A 87 -3.57 14.90 -8.00
N THR A 88 -3.32 16.06 -8.60
CA THR A 88 -4.00 17.31 -8.29
C THR A 88 -5.21 17.45 -9.22
N PRO A 89 -6.37 17.92 -8.73
CA PRO A 89 -7.48 18.27 -9.59
C PRO A 89 -7.05 19.33 -10.60
N LEU A 90 -7.42 19.14 -11.87
CA LEU A 90 -7.12 20.09 -12.93
C LEU A 90 -8.43 20.78 -13.33
N GLU A 91 -8.50 22.09 -13.11
CA GLU A 91 -9.70 22.91 -13.42
C GLU A 91 -9.88 23.19 -14.91
N ILE A 92 -8.88 22.85 -15.73
CA ILE A 92 -8.93 22.86 -17.20
C ILE A 92 -8.41 21.50 -17.70
N PRO A 93 -8.73 21.10 -18.94
CA PRO A 93 -8.23 19.85 -19.49
C PRO A 93 -6.72 19.74 -19.36
N GLY A 94 -6.23 18.64 -18.79
CA GLY A 94 -4.80 18.44 -18.68
C GLY A 94 -4.40 17.04 -18.27
N ILE A 95 -3.10 16.81 -18.32
CA ILE A 95 -2.47 15.55 -17.95
C ILE A 95 -1.15 15.83 -17.22
N ILE A 96 -0.87 15.02 -16.21
CA ILE A 96 0.44 14.96 -15.55
C ILE A 96 1.09 13.65 -15.97
N ILE A 97 2.30 13.72 -16.52
CA ILE A 97 3.11 12.56 -16.91
C ILE A 97 4.11 12.30 -15.78
N PRO A 98 3.87 11.32 -14.89
CA PRO A 98 4.64 11.11 -13.67
C PRO A 98 5.92 10.29 -13.88
N SER A 99 6.25 9.97 -15.13
CA SER A 99 7.33 9.07 -15.52
C SER A 99 8.41 9.88 -16.26
N PRO A 100 9.68 9.85 -15.81
CA PRO A 100 10.78 10.49 -16.52
C PRO A 100 10.95 9.97 -17.95
N ASP A 101 10.73 8.67 -18.18
CA ASP A 101 10.89 8.06 -19.50
C ASP A 101 9.75 8.43 -20.45
N ASP A 102 8.50 8.46 -19.97
CA ASP A 102 7.37 8.93 -20.77
C ASP A 102 7.50 10.43 -21.07
N SER A 103 8.04 11.20 -20.12
CA SER A 103 8.34 12.62 -20.30
C SER A 103 9.39 12.84 -21.40
N LYS A 104 10.45 12.02 -21.46
CA LYS A 104 11.43 12.04 -22.56
C LYS A 104 10.78 11.73 -23.90
N ILE A 105 9.87 10.76 -23.95
CA ILE A 105 9.15 10.40 -25.20
C ILE A 105 8.32 11.59 -25.68
N LEU A 106 7.56 12.25 -24.80
CA LEU A 106 6.82 13.47 -25.15
C LEU A 106 7.74 14.56 -25.70
N LEU A 107 8.85 14.83 -25.02
CA LEU A 107 9.80 15.87 -25.44
C LEU A 107 10.47 15.54 -26.77
N GLN A 108 10.80 14.27 -27.03
CA GLN A 108 11.31 13.83 -28.32
C GLN A 108 10.28 14.03 -29.44
N TYR A 109 9.03 13.64 -29.20
CA TYR A 109 7.93 13.87 -30.13
C TYR A 109 7.75 15.37 -30.43
N TYR A 110 7.69 16.20 -29.39
CA TYR A 110 7.56 17.64 -29.53
C TYR A 110 8.71 18.23 -30.35
N ASN A 111 9.96 17.96 -29.96
CA ASN A 111 11.15 18.53 -30.60
C ASN A 111 11.33 18.08 -32.05
N SER A 112 11.05 16.81 -32.36
CA SER A 112 11.13 16.28 -33.72
C SER A 112 10.05 16.86 -34.65
N SER A 113 8.98 17.43 -34.09
CA SER A 113 7.88 18.04 -34.83
C SER A 113 8.04 19.56 -35.03
N LEU A 114 9.15 20.15 -34.59
CA LEU A 114 9.42 21.59 -34.79
C LEU A 114 10.02 21.83 -36.16
N GLU A 115 9.43 22.74 -36.93
CA GLU A 115 10.05 23.26 -38.15
C GLU A 115 10.83 24.52 -37.79
N ARG A 116 12.12 24.53 -38.13
CA ARG A 116 13.03 25.65 -37.86
C ARG A 116 13.59 26.20 -39.15
N ASP A 117 13.72 27.52 -39.22
CA ASP A 117 14.41 28.19 -40.31
C ASP A 117 15.89 27.75 -40.36
N GLY A 118 16.38 27.45 -41.56
CA GLY A 118 17.69 26.85 -41.76
C GLY A 118 18.86 27.77 -41.36
N LEU A 119 18.65 29.09 -41.40
CA LEU A 119 19.67 30.10 -41.10
C LEU A 119 19.58 30.59 -39.67
N SER A 120 18.41 31.09 -39.26
CA SER A 120 18.20 31.70 -37.94
C SER A 120 17.96 30.69 -36.82
N ARG A 121 17.68 29.42 -37.15
CA ARG A 121 17.27 28.35 -36.21
C ARG A 121 16.00 28.69 -35.41
N LYS A 122 15.31 29.78 -35.74
CA LYS A 122 14.03 30.16 -35.14
C LYS A 122 12.95 29.18 -35.55
N ILE A 123 12.03 28.92 -34.62
CA ILE A 123 10.88 28.06 -34.88
C ILE A 123 9.93 28.83 -35.80
N VAL A 124 9.61 28.25 -36.94
CA VAL A 124 8.65 28.82 -37.90
C VAL A 124 7.29 28.13 -37.83
N ARG A 125 7.25 26.88 -37.34
CA ARG A 125 6.00 26.14 -37.15
C ARG A 125 6.11 25.09 -36.06
N PHE A 126 5.04 24.97 -35.29
CA PHE A 126 4.83 23.92 -34.29
C PHE A 126 4.00 22.79 -34.93
N GLY A 127 4.62 21.64 -35.19
CA GLY A 127 3.95 20.49 -35.82
C GLY A 127 3.39 19.46 -34.84
N ALA A 128 3.76 19.55 -33.56
CA ALA A 128 3.28 18.63 -32.53
C ALA A 128 1.82 18.93 -32.19
N VAL A 129 0.99 17.88 -32.13
CA VAL A 129 -0.45 18.00 -31.92
C VAL A 129 -0.96 16.91 -30.97
N ALA A 130 -1.99 17.23 -30.19
CA ALA A 130 -2.69 16.27 -29.34
C ALA A 130 -4.20 16.52 -29.34
N SER A 131 -4.97 15.54 -28.90
CA SER A 131 -6.43 15.67 -28.74
C SER A 131 -6.81 15.55 -27.27
N ILE A 132 -7.63 16.49 -26.80
CA ILE A 132 -8.32 16.34 -25.53
C ILE A 132 -9.39 15.25 -25.74
N SER A 133 -9.28 14.17 -24.97
CA SER A 133 -10.27 13.11 -24.93
C SER A 133 -11.00 13.16 -23.59
N GLY A 134 -12.19 12.56 -23.49
CA GLY A 134 -12.89 12.47 -22.21
C GLY A 134 -12.06 11.64 -21.24
N GLY A 135 -11.51 12.26 -20.19
CA GLY A 135 -10.64 11.65 -19.17
C GLY A 135 -11.31 10.56 -18.30
N LEU A 136 -12.40 9.96 -18.77
CA LEU A 136 -13.22 8.98 -18.07
C LEU A 136 -12.67 7.55 -18.15
N LYS A 137 -11.67 7.29 -19.01
CA LYS A 137 -11.13 5.94 -19.17
C LYS A 137 -9.93 5.72 -18.25
N ALA A 138 -10.22 5.32 -17.00
CA ALA A 138 -9.19 4.83 -16.10
C ALA A 138 -8.48 3.62 -16.74
N ASN A 139 -7.15 3.69 -16.86
CA ASN A 139 -6.34 2.54 -17.24
C ASN A 139 -5.93 1.82 -15.96
N TYR A 140 -6.58 0.69 -15.66
CA TYR A 140 -6.22 -0.12 -14.51
C TYR A 140 -4.99 -0.95 -14.85
N SER A 141 -3.89 -0.75 -14.10
CA SER A 141 -2.76 -1.66 -14.14
C SER A 141 -3.21 -3.08 -13.80
N ILE A 142 -2.79 -4.05 -14.60
CA ILE A 142 -3.06 -5.48 -14.37
C ILE A 142 -2.31 -6.03 -13.15
N THR A 143 -1.33 -5.28 -12.61
CA THR A 143 -0.42 -5.74 -11.54
C THR A 143 -0.79 -5.22 -10.14
N ALA A 144 -2.07 -4.95 -9.88
CA ALA A 144 -2.57 -4.52 -8.58
C ALA A 144 -3.25 -5.68 -7.81
N PRO A 145 -3.24 -5.67 -6.46
CA PRO A 145 -2.57 -4.71 -5.59
C PRO A 145 -1.05 -4.93 -5.52
N LYS A 146 -0.33 -3.87 -5.14
CA LYS A 146 1.07 -3.90 -4.73
C LYS A 146 1.19 -3.26 -3.36
N VAL A 147 2.18 -3.69 -2.57
CA VAL A 147 2.47 -3.00 -1.31
C VAL A 147 3.42 -1.84 -1.57
N MET A 148 2.94 -0.63 -1.26
CA MET A 148 3.64 0.61 -1.55
C MET A 148 4.93 0.75 -0.73
N PHE A 149 5.94 1.43 -1.30
CA PHE A 149 7.27 1.60 -0.69
C PHE A 149 7.23 2.29 0.68
N TYR A 150 6.24 3.17 0.91
CA TYR A 150 6.07 3.92 2.17
C TYR A 150 5.34 3.11 3.26
N SER A 151 4.81 1.93 2.94
CA SER A 151 4.20 1.07 3.96
C SER A 151 5.30 0.54 4.88
N ALA A 152 5.17 0.79 6.19
CA ALA A 152 6.06 0.22 7.19
C ALA A 152 6.07 -1.32 7.10
N ARG A 153 7.23 -1.92 7.34
CA ARG A 153 7.48 -3.36 7.24
C ARG A 153 7.76 -3.91 8.63
N GLY A 154 7.33 -5.13 8.91
CA GLY A 154 7.74 -5.85 10.11
C GLY A 154 9.16 -6.41 10.01
N PRO A 155 9.67 -7.02 11.10
CA PRO A 155 8.98 -7.21 12.38
C PRO A 155 8.98 -5.93 13.25
N ASP A 156 7.91 -5.79 14.03
CA ASP A 156 7.70 -4.92 15.20
C ASP A 156 6.31 -5.37 15.73
N PRO A 157 6.09 -5.79 16.99
CA PRO A 157 6.64 -5.25 18.23
C PRO A 157 7.90 -5.95 18.74
N GLU A 158 8.80 -5.17 19.34
CA GLU A 158 9.87 -5.65 20.22
C GLU A 158 9.37 -5.90 21.65
N ASP A 159 9.98 -6.83 22.38
CA ASP A 159 9.70 -7.08 23.80
C ASP A 159 10.53 -6.17 24.75
N SER A 160 10.43 -6.40 26.06
CA SER A 160 11.14 -5.62 27.08
C SER A 160 12.68 -5.71 27.00
N SER A 161 13.20 -6.67 26.23
CA SER A 161 14.63 -6.87 25.96
C SER A 161 15.06 -6.37 24.58
N LEU A 162 14.17 -5.69 23.84
CA LEU A 162 14.37 -5.25 22.45
C LEU A 162 14.58 -6.41 21.47
N ASP A 163 14.15 -7.62 21.83
CA ASP A 163 14.09 -8.76 20.93
C ASP A 163 12.74 -8.75 20.20
N ASP A 164 12.71 -9.20 18.94
CA ASP A 164 11.46 -9.37 18.18
C ASP A 164 10.46 -10.24 18.97
N ALA A 165 9.23 -9.76 19.12
CA ALA A 165 8.17 -10.56 19.72
C ALA A 165 7.71 -11.69 18.77
N ASP A 166 7.12 -12.74 19.33
CA ASP A 166 6.47 -13.82 18.58
C ASP A 166 5.12 -13.38 17.93
N ILE A 167 5.02 -12.11 17.48
CA ILE A 167 3.84 -11.50 16.87
C ILE A 167 4.20 -10.95 15.49
N MET A 168 3.37 -11.27 14.50
CA MET A 168 3.52 -10.76 13.14
C MET A 168 2.88 -9.37 12.98
N LYS A 169 3.60 -8.45 12.33
CA LYS A 169 3.05 -7.22 11.74
C LYS A 169 3.60 -6.97 10.33
N PRO A 170 2.84 -6.25 9.48
CA PRO A 170 1.45 -5.85 9.67
C PRO A 170 0.50 -7.06 9.67
N ASN A 171 -0.79 -6.89 9.98
CA ASN A 171 -1.74 -8.01 9.97
C ASN A 171 -2.39 -8.25 8.61
N LEU A 172 -2.62 -7.18 7.83
CA LEU A 172 -3.42 -7.19 6.60
C LEU A 172 -3.11 -5.95 5.75
N VAL A 173 -3.35 -6.04 4.44
CA VAL A 173 -3.23 -4.91 3.49
C VAL A 173 -4.60 -4.53 2.93
N ALA A 174 -4.80 -3.23 2.73
CA ALA A 174 -5.99 -2.66 2.11
C ALA A 174 -5.61 -1.50 1.17
N PRO A 175 -6.54 -1.01 0.33
CA PRO A 175 -6.29 0.16 -0.52
C PRO A 175 -5.90 1.39 0.31
N GLY A 176 -4.70 1.92 0.06
CA GLY A 176 -4.20 3.11 0.74
C GLY A 176 -3.43 4.07 -0.17
N ASN A 177 -3.34 3.79 -1.46
CA ASN A 177 -2.65 4.64 -2.42
C ASN A 177 -3.66 5.40 -3.26
N LEU A 178 -3.54 6.73 -3.32
CA LEU A 178 -4.35 7.60 -4.16
C LEU A 178 -5.86 7.41 -3.93
N ILE A 179 -6.25 7.38 -2.65
CA ILE A 179 -7.64 7.24 -2.22
C ILE A 179 -8.33 8.60 -2.31
N TRP A 180 -9.42 8.64 -3.09
CA TRP A 180 -10.29 9.80 -3.22
C TRP A 180 -11.31 9.83 -2.08
N ALA A 181 -11.27 10.86 -1.24
CA ALA A 181 -12.16 11.00 -0.09
C ALA A 181 -12.51 12.46 0.18
N ALA A 182 -13.52 12.69 1.02
CA ALA A 182 -13.95 14.03 1.41
C ALA A 182 -12.80 14.81 2.05
N TRP A 183 -12.75 16.09 1.75
CA TRP A 183 -11.75 17.05 2.23
C TRP A 183 -12.44 18.34 2.66
N SER A 184 -11.85 19.03 3.63
CA SER A 184 -12.33 20.34 4.04
C SER A 184 -11.80 21.39 3.06
N SER A 185 -12.69 22.22 2.49
CA SER A 185 -12.27 23.34 1.63
C SER A 185 -11.44 24.39 2.39
N LEU A 186 -11.51 24.39 3.72
CA LEU A 186 -10.68 25.20 4.62
C LEU A 186 -9.39 24.49 5.06
N GLY A 187 -9.19 23.24 4.64
CA GLY A 187 -8.02 22.43 4.99
C GLY A 187 -6.76 22.99 4.33
N THR A 188 -5.71 23.16 5.14
CA THR A 188 -4.42 23.72 4.69
C THR A 188 -3.29 22.70 4.67
N ASP A 189 -3.55 21.45 5.06
CA ASP A 189 -2.55 20.38 5.20
C ASP A 189 -1.93 19.94 3.86
N SER A 190 -2.58 20.25 2.74
CA SER A 190 -2.06 20.03 1.39
C SER A 190 -2.44 21.22 0.51
N VAL A 191 -1.42 21.91 -0.01
CA VAL A 191 -1.57 23.11 -0.84
C VAL A 191 -2.31 22.78 -2.14
N GLU A 192 -2.12 21.58 -2.64
CA GLU A 192 -2.69 21.04 -3.88
C GLU A 192 -4.22 20.91 -3.83
N PHE A 193 -4.80 20.75 -2.64
CA PHE A 193 -6.24 20.56 -2.44
C PHE A 193 -6.89 21.74 -1.68
N GLN A 194 -6.22 22.89 -1.60
CA GLN A 194 -6.81 24.08 -0.95
C GLN A 194 -8.02 24.60 -1.72
N GLY A 195 -9.16 24.70 -1.04
CA GLY A 195 -10.44 25.07 -1.63
C GLY A 195 -11.24 23.88 -2.16
N GLU A 196 -10.66 22.68 -2.21
CA GLU A 196 -11.32 21.49 -2.70
C GLU A 196 -12.22 20.83 -1.64
N SER A 197 -13.27 20.16 -2.09
CA SER A 197 -14.17 19.37 -1.21
C SER A 197 -13.78 17.88 -1.14
N PHE A 198 -12.82 17.47 -1.97
CA PHE A 198 -12.29 16.12 -2.02
C PHE A 198 -10.80 16.17 -2.31
N ALA A 199 -10.08 15.19 -1.78
CA ALA A 199 -8.64 15.07 -1.98
C ALA A 199 -8.28 13.62 -2.30
N MET A 200 -7.22 13.46 -3.09
CA MET A 200 -6.60 12.17 -3.36
C MET A 200 -5.36 12.02 -2.50
N MET A 201 -5.44 11.16 -1.49
CA MET A 201 -4.38 11.00 -0.49
C MET A 201 -3.84 9.58 -0.47
N SER A 202 -2.58 9.45 -0.07
CA SER A 202 -1.87 8.18 0.06
C SER A 202 -1.36 7.99 1.47
N GLY A 203 -1.41 6.75 1.95
CA GLY A 203 -0.89 6.38 3.25
C GLY A 203 -1.61 5.17 3.86
N THR A 204 -0.97 4.55 4.84
CA THR A 204 -1.63 3.54 5.68
C THR A 204 -2.82 4.13 6.45
N SER A 205 -2.81 5.45 6.72
CA SER A 205 -3.96 6.20 7.24
C SER A 205 -5.21 6.12 6.36
N MET A 206 -5.06 5.88 5.05
CA MET A 206 -6.18 5.69 4.12
C MET A 206 -6.56 4.20 3.99
N ALA A 207 -5.63 3.28 4.22
CA ALA A 207 -5.91 1.84 4.29
C ALA A 207 -6.69 1.43 5.56
N ALA A 208 -6.33 2.01 6.71
CA ALA A 208 -6.97 1.73 7.99
C ALA A 208 -8.52 1.91 7.99
N PRO A 209 -9.10 3.02 7.49
CA PRO A 209 -10.56 3.19 7.48
C PRO A 209 -11.30 2.20 6.58
N HIS A 210 -10.67 1.68 5.52
CA HIS A 210 -11.26 0.58 4.74
C HIS A 210 -11.44 -0.68 5.61
N ILE A 211 -10.42 -1.04 6.39
CA ILE A 211 -10.50 -2.18 7.30
C ILE A 211 -11.48 -1.91 8.44
N ALA A 212 -11.51 -0.70 9.01
CA ALA A 212 -12.48 -0.34 10.03
C ALA A 212 -13.94 -0.46 9.54
N GLY A 213 -14.21 0.01 8.31
CA GLY A 213 -15.52 -0.16 7.68
C GLY A 213 -15.91 -1.63 7.47
N LEU A 214 -14.98 -2.45 6.98
CA LEU A 214 -15.20 -3.89 6.81
C LEU A 214 -15.42 -4.59 8.16
N ALA A 215 -14.65 -4.23 9.19
CA ALA A 215 -14.84 -4.74 10.54
C ALA A 215 -16.23 -4.41 11.09
N ALA A 216 -16.74 -3.20 10.84
CA ALA A 216 -18.10 -2.81 11.21
C ALA A 216 -19.16 -3.65 10.47
N LEU A 217 -18.99 -3.92 9.18
CA LEU A 217 -19.89 -4.78 8.40
C LEU A 217 -19.89 -6.23 8.91
N ILE A 218 -18.71 -6.77 9.24
CA ILE A 218 -18.60 -8.10 9.85
C ILE A 218 -19.28 -8.11 11.22
N LYS A 219 -19.09 -7.08 12.05
CA LYS A 219 -19.77 -6.95 13.34
C LYS A 219 -21.29 -6.82 13.20
N GLN A 220 -21.77 -6.16 12.15
CA GLN A 220 -23.19 -6.09 11.83
C GLN A 220 -23.77 -7.46 11.47
N LYS A 221 -23.06 -8.24 10.64
CA LYS A 221 -23.47 -9.60 10.25
C LYS A 221 -23.37 -10.59 11.43
N PHE A 222 -22.33 -10.45 12.25
CA PHE A 222 -22.05 -11.30 13.40
C PHE A 222 -21.96 -10.48 14.70
N PRO A 223 -23.10 -10.07 15.29
CA PRO A 223 -23.11 -9.20 16.47
C PRO A 223 -22.35 -9.75 17.68
N HIS A 224 -22.21 -11.08 17.79
CA HIS A 224 -21.53 -11.75 18.89
C HIS A 224 -20.02 -11.90 18.69
N PHE A 225 -19.47 -11.60 17.51
CA PHE A 225 -18.03 -11.73 17.28
C PHE A 225 -17.24 -10.79 18.20
N SER A 226 -16.19 -11.33 18.80
CA SER A 226 -15.17 -10.54 19.46
C SER A 226 -14.37 -9.72 18.43
N PRO A 227 -13.56 -8.73 18.86
CA PRO A 227 -12.59 -8.08 17.97
C PRO A 227 -11.59 -9.06 17.34
N ALA A 228 -11.16 -10.10 18.08
CA ALA A 228 -10.24 -11.12 17.58
C ALA A 228 -10.88 -11.99 16.49
N ALA A 229 -12.15 -12.38 16.66
CA ALA A 229 -12.92 -13.10 15.65
C ALA A 229 -13.04 -12.30 14.33
N ILE A 230 -13.31 -10.99 14.42
CA ILE A 230 -13.37 -10.11 13.24
C ILE A 230 -12.00 -10.01 12.56
N ALA A 231 -10.94 -9.77 13.34
CA ALA A 231 -9.58 -9.71 12.82
C ALA A 231 -9.17 -11.03 12.15
N SER A 232 -9.59 -12.17 12.72
CA SER A 232 -9.35 -13.50 12.18
C SER A 232 -10.07 -13.73 10.85
N ALA A 233 -11.35 -13.37 10.77
CA ALA A 233 -12.12 -13.48 9.53
C ALA A 233 -11.48 -12.68 8.39
N LEU A 234 -11.04 -11.45 8.66
CA LEU A 234 -10.35 -10.59 7.69
C LEU A 234 -8.97 -11.15 7.28
N SER A 235 -8.21 -11.67 8.25
CA SER A 235 -6.84 -12.13 8.03
C SER A 235 -6.80 -13.46 7.28
N THR A 236 -7.55 -14.45 7.75
CA THR A 236 -7.50 -15.83 7.22
C THR A 236 -8.05 -15.95 5.80
N THR A 237 -8.93 -15.04 5.39
CA THR A 237 -9.57 -15.03 4.07
C THR A 237 -8.87 -14.09 3.06
N ALA A 238 -7.78 -13.45 3.48
CA ALA A 238 -7.05 -12.50 2.64
C ALA A 238 -6.47 -13.17 1.37
N SER A 239 -6.43 -12.41 0.28
CA SER A 239 -5.82 -12.84 -0.98
C SER A 239 -4.31 -12.62 -0.94
N LEU A 240 -3.56 -13.60 -1.47
CA LEU A 240 -2.12 -13.50 -1.67
C LEU A 240 -1.74 -13.09 -3.10
N TYR A 241 -2.75 -12.89 -3.95
CA TYR A 241 -2.58 -12.76 -5.39
C TYR A 241 -3.01 -11.40 -5.89
N ASP A 242 -2.32 -10.93 -6.93
CA ASP A 242 -2.73 -9.81 -7.73
C ASP A 242 -3.87 -10.18 -8.69
N LYS A 243 -4.41 -9.19 -9.41
CA LYS A 243 -5.49 -9.38 -10.39
C LYS A 243 -5.13 -10.33 -11.54
N SER A 244 -3.84 -10.56 -11.79
CA SER A 244 -3.35 -11.48 -12.82
C SER A 244 -3.13 -12.92 -12.30
N GLY A 245 -3.34 -13.15 -11.00
CA GLY A 245 -3.08 -14.43 -10.34
C GLY A 245 -1.61 -14.62 -9.93
N GLY A 246 -0.76 -13.62 -10.13
CA GLY A 246 0.63 -13.60 -9.65
C GLY A 246 0.70 -13.26 -8.17
N PRO A 247 1.87 -13.42 -7.51
CA PRO A 247 2.03 -12.99 -6.12
C PRO A 247 1.89 -11.46 -6.03
N ILE A 248 1.31 -10.98 -4.92
CA ILE A 248 1.36 -9.54 -4.60
C ILE A 248 2.83 -9.12 -4.52
N MET A 249 3.18 -8.04 -5.21
CA MET A 249 4.53 -7.48 -5.21
C MET A 249 4.66 -6.35 -4.18
N ALA A 250 5.83 -6.22 -3.56
CA ALA A 250 6.18 -5.13 -2.66
C ALA A 250 7.25 -4.24 -3.28
N GLN A 251 6.99 -2.94 -3.31
CA GLN A 251 7.97 -1.94 -3.72
C GLN A 251 9.04 -1.79 -2.63
N ARG A 252 10.31 -1.73 -3.04
CA ARG A 252 11.47 -1.75 -2.11
C ARG A 252 12.20 -0.43 -2.01
N ALA A 253 12.29 0.33 -3.09
CA ALA A 253 13.01 1.60 -3.11
C ALA A 253 12.06 2.77 -3.33
N TYR A 254 12.40 3.91 -2.72
CA TYR A 254 11.75 5.21 -2.98
C TYR A 254 12.05 5.70 -4.39
N ALA A 255 13.32 5.61 -4.82
CA ALA A 255 13.73 5.95 -6.18
C ALA A 255 13.26 4.85 -7.14
N ASN A 256 12.30 5.17 -8.01
CA ASN A 256 11.72 4.28 -9.02
C ASN A 256 11.07 3.01 -8.43
N PRO A 257 10.00 3.16 -7.62
CA PRO A 257 9.41 2.06 -6.86
C PRO A 257 8.81 0.97 -7.75
N ASP A 258 8.46 1.28 -9.00
CA ASP A 258 7.93 0.30 -9.95
C ASP A 258 8.98 -0.58 -10.63
N VAL A 259 10.25 -0.16 -10.64
CA VAL A 259 11.35 -0.94 -11.19
C VAL A 259 11.94 -1.88 -10.14
N ASN A 260 11.94 -1.48 -8.87
CA ASN A 260 12.49 -2.25 -7.77
C ASN A 260 11.39 -2.89 -6.91
N GLN A 261 10.96 -4.09 -7.31
CA GLN A 261 9.91 -4.86 -6.66
C GLN A 261 10.36 -6.29 -6.40
N SER A 262 9.88 -6.88 -5.31
CA SER A 262 9.98 -8.32 -5.07
C SER A 262 8.66 -8.87 -4.53
N PRO A 263 8.41 -10.19 -4.57
CA PRO A 263 7.22 -10.76 -3.96
C PRO A 263 7.06 -10.32 -2.50
N ALA A 264 5.85 -9.93 -2.14
CA ALA A 264 5.53 -9.48 -0.79
C ALA A 264 5.66 -10.66 0.19
N THR A 265 6.38 -10.42 1.27
CA THR A 265 6.51 -11.33 2.40
C THR A 265 5.37 -11.08 3.40
N PRO A 266 5.12 -11.99 4.35
CA PRO A 266 4.26 -11.72 5.50
C PRO A 266 4.64 -10.46 6.29
N PHE A 267 5.91 -10.05 6.33
CA PHE A 267 6.30 -8.78 6.96
C PHE A 267 6.01 -7.54 6.10
N ASP A 268 5.66 -7.75 4.82
CA ASP A 268 5.18 -6.69 3.94
C ASP A 268 3.65 -6.54 3.98
N MET A 269 2.93 -7.66 4.05
CA MET A 269 1.47 -7.68 3.83
C MET A 269 0.64 -8.40 4.90
N GLY A 270 1.29 -8.92 5.94
CA GLY A 270 0.65 -9.79 6.91
C GLY A 270 0.04 -11.02 6.25
N SER A 271 -1.27 -11.16 6.42
CA SER A 271 -2.03 -12.28 5.84
C SER A 271 -2.36 -12.10 4.36
N GLY A 272 -2.23 -10.89 3.81
CA GLY A 272 -2.48 -10.60 2.40
C GLY A 272 -3.33 -9.34 2.18
N PHE A 273 -3.87 -9.20 0.97
CA PHE A 273 -4.83 -8.16 0.62
C PHE A 273 -6.25 -8.56 1.02
N VAL A 274 -6.97 -7.65 1.68
CA VAL A 274 -8.31 -7.91 2.21
C VAL A 274 -9.28 -8.41 1.14
N ASN A 275 -10.07 -9.44 1.49
CA ASN A 275 -11.17 -9.94 0.69
C ASN A 275 -12.48 -9.79 1.46
N ALA A 276 -13.20 -8.70 1.19
CA ALA A 276 -14.42 -8.35 1.90
C ALA A 276 -15.50 -9.44 1.84
N THR A 277 -15.68 -10.05 0.65
CA THR A 277 -16.72 -11.07 0.45
C THR A 277 -16.39 -12.35 1.21
N ALA A 278 -15.15 -12.81 1.12
CA ALA A 278 -14.73 -14.03 1.84
C ALA A 278 -14.71 -13.82 3.35
N ALA A 279 -14.36 -12.62 3.85
CA ALA A 279 -14.36 -12.32 5.28
C ALA A 279 -15.77 -12.31 5.91
N LEU A 280 -16.83 -12.19 5.11
CA LEU A 280 -18.21 -12.32 5.59
C LEU A 280 -18.65 -13.78 5.75
N ASP A 281 -17.91 -14.75 5.20
CA ASP A 281 -18.15 -16.18 5.35
C ASP A 281 -16.81 -16.93 5.48
N PRO A 282 -16.09 -16.75 6.60
CA PRO A 282 -14.72 -17.25 6.74
C PRO A 282 -14.63 -18.77 6.98
N GLY A 283 -15.76 -19.46 7.21
CA GLY A 283 -15.81 -20.87 7.61
C GLY A 283 -15.36 -21.07 9.06
N LEU A 284 -14.08 -20.84 9.34
CA LEU A 284 -13.48 -20.93 10.67
C LEU A 284 -12.92 -19.58 11.12
N ILE A 285 -12.85 -19.39 12.44
CA ILE A 285 -12.18 -18.25 13.07
C ILE A 285 -11.23 -18.72 14.17
N LEU A 286 -10.20 -17.92 14.41
CA LEU A 286 -9.34 -18.01 15.58
C LEU A 286 -9.74 -16.87 16.52
N ASP A 287 -10.44 -17.23 17.59
CA ASP A 287 -10.91 -16.27 18.58
C ASP A 287 -9.96 -16.21 19.79
N SER A 288 -9.93 -15.07 20.48
CA SER A 288 -9.16 -14.85 21.71
C SER A 288 -9.94 -13.92 22.62
N THR A 289 -10.01 -14.24 23.91
CA THR A 289 -10.71 -13.43 24.89
C THR A 289 -9.82 -12.34 25.48
N TYR A 290 -10.43 -11.43 26.26
CA TYR A 290 -9.68 -10.43 27.01
C TYR A 290 -8.67 -11.08 27.96
N GLU A 291 -9.06 -12.17 28.61
CA GLU A 291 -8.21 -12.95 29.52
C GLU A 291 -7.03 -13.59 28.78
N ASP A 292 -7.22 -14.08 27.55
CA ASP A 292 -6.13 -14.61 26.74
C ASP A 292 -5.08 -13.52 26.44
N TYR A 293 -5.51 -12.31 26.09
CA TYR A 293 -4.60 -11.17 25.87
C TYR A 293 -3.89 -10.75 27.16
N MET A 294 -4.60 -10.74 28.30
CA MET A 294 -3.98 -10.41 29.59
C MET A 294 -2.96 -11.47 30.01
N SER A 295 -3.28 -12.75 29.86
CA SER A 295 -2.34 -13.85 30.10
C SER A 295 -1.12 -13.79 29.19
N PHE A 296 -1.31 -13.45 27.91
CA PHE A 296 -0.20 -13.21 26.98
C PHE A 296 0.68 -12.04 27.44
N LEU A 297 0.08 -10.86 27.69
CA LEU A 297 0.82 -9.67 28.10
C LEU A 297 1.59 -9.91 29.41
N CYS A 298 0.96 -10.56 30.38
CA CYS A 298 1.57 -10.92 31.67
C CYS A 298 2.59 -12.06 31.58
N GLY A 299 2.57 -12.85 30.50
CA GLY A 299 3.58 -13.86 30.21
C GLY A 299 4.90 -13.29 29.67
N ILE A 300 4.90 -12.04 29.19
CA ILE A 300 6.12 -11.35 28.75
C ILE A 300 6.98 -11.00 29.97
N ASN A 301 8.25 -11.40 29.96
CA ASN A 301 9.12 -11.19 31.10
C ASN A 301 9.28 -9.69 31.42
N GLY A 302 9.05 -9.32 32.68
CA GLY A 302 9.16 -7.92 33.14
C GLY A 302 8.03 -6.99 32.70
N SER A 303 6.98 -7.46 32.01
CA SER A 303 5.88 -6.61 31.52
C SER A 303 4.91 -6.15 32.62
N GLY A 304 4.89 -6.82 33.77
CA GLY A 304 3.90 -6.62 34.84
C GLY A 304 3.66 -5.15 35.24
N PRO A 305 4.70 -4.34 35.49
CA PRO A 305 4.53 -2.91 35.81
C PRO A 305 3.88 -2.12 34.67
N VAL A 306 4.23 -2.42 33.42
CA VAL A 306 3.68 -1.77 32.22
C VAL A 306 2.21 -2.16 32.05
N VAL A 307 1.89 -3.45 32.17
CA VAL A 307 0.51 -3.94 32.10
C VAL A 307 -0.36 -3.29 33.17
N LEU A 308 0.11 -3.23 34.41
CA LEU A 308 -0.61 -2.57 35.50
C LEU A 308 -0.86 -1.08 35.20
N ASN A 309 0.13 -0.38 34.67
CA ASN A 309 0.01 1.05 34.35
C ASN A 309 -1.01 1.33 33.23
N TYR A 310 -1.05 0.50 32.18
CA TYR A 310 -1.96 0.71 31.05
C TYR A 310 -3.37 0.14 31.27
N THR A 311 -3.51 -0.94 32.04
CA THR A 311 -4.79 -1.67 32.18
C THR A 311 -5.42 -1.50 33.56
N GLY A 312 -4.66 -1.07 34.57
CA GLY A 312 -5.08 -1.07 35.97
C GLY A 312 -5.15 -2.46 36.61
N GLN A 313 -4.82 -3.52 35.88
CA GLN A 313 -4.93 -4.90 36.34
C GLN A 313 -3.56 -5.50 36.65
N ASN A 314 -3.50 -6.30 37.71
CA ASN A 314 -2.26 -6.91 38.16
C ASN A 314 -2.09 -8.31 37.56
N CYS A 315 -0.90 -8.60 37.03
CA CYS A 315 -0.57 -9.89 36.42
C CYS A 315 -0.69 -11.10 37.37
N TRP A 316 -0.67 -10.90 38.68
CA TRP A 316 -0.80 -11.98 39.65
C TRP A 316 -2.19 -12.66 39.61
N VAL A 317 -3.19 -11.99 39.02
CA VAL A 317 -4.55 -12.51 38.81
C VAL A 317 -4.61 -13.43 37.59
N TYR A 318 -3.70 -13.26 36.63
CA TYR A 318 -3.66 -14.00 35.37
C TYR A 318 -2.59 -15.06 35.47
N ASN A 319 -3.00 -16.33 35.56
CA ASN A 319 -2.07 -17.44 35.52
C ASN A 319 -1.39 -17.44 34.14
N SER A 320 -0.12 -17.04 34.07
CA SER A 320 0.63 -16.79 32.83
C SER A 320 1.02 -18.09 32.11
N THR A 321 0.02 -18.87 31.72
CA THR A 321 0.18 -20.18 31.09
C THR A 321 0.28 -20.11 29.57
N ILE A 322 0.01 -18.95 28.95
CA ILE A 322 0.08 -18.76 27.50
C ILE A 322 1.47 -18.24 27.14
N GLY A 323 2.26 -19.06 26.44
CA GLY A 323 3.51 -18.62 25.83
C GLY A 323 3.26 -17.55 24.76
N SER A 324 4.26 -16.70 24.51
CA SER A 324 4.17 -15.61 23.53
C SER A 324 3.64 -16.03 22.16
N ALA A 325 4.08 -17.20 21.67
CA ALA A 325 3.67 -17.76 20.39
C ALA A 325 2.29 -18.46 20.41
N ASP A 326 1.75 -18.75 21.59
CA ASP A 326 0.52 -19.55 21.78
C ASP A 326 -0.76 -18.72 21.86
N LEU A 327 -0.65 -17.38 21.89
CA LEU A 327 -1.80 -16.51 21.66
C LEU A 327 -2.47 -16.90 20.33
N ASN A 328 -3.79 -17.10 20.34
CA ASN A 328 -4.54 -17.74 19.26
C ASN A 328 -4.79 -16.78 18.07
N LEU A 329 -3.72 -16.21 17.53
CA LEU A 329 -3.71 -15.28 16.41
C LEU A 329 -3.79 -16.01 15.06
N PRO A 330 -4.34 -15.36 14.01
CA PRO A 330 -4.39 -15.88 12.64
C PRO A 330 -3.02 -15.82 11.92
N SER A 331 -1.93 -15.92 12.66
CA SER A 331 -0.54 -15.99 12.18
C SER A 331 0.34 -16.64 13.23
N ILE A 332 1.47 -17.21 12.81
CA ILE A 332 2.47 -17.77 13.73
C ILE A 332 3.83 -17.15 13.41
N THR A 333 4.39 -16.43 14.37
CA THR A 333 5.76 -15.91 14.32
C THR A 333 6.57 -16.59 15.42
N ILE A 334 7.77 -17.05 15.08
CA ILE A 334 8.77 -17.49 16.04
C ILE A 334 10.00 -16.62 15.83
N SER A 335 10.23 -15.66 16.72
CA SER A 335 11.39 -14.78 16.62
C SER A 335 12.69 -15.56 16.82
N ARG A 336 12.69 -16.48 17.78
CA ARG A 336 13.86 -17.33 18.09
C ARG A 336 13.48 -18.80 18.20
N LEU A 337 13.78 -19.58 17.17
CA LEU A 337 13.59 -21.02 17.16
C LEU A 337 14.86 -21.75 17.62
N GLN A 338 14.84 -22.32 18.83
CA GLN A 338 15.90 -23.16 19.37
C GLN A 338 15.51 -24.63 19.27
N GLN A 339 16.19 -25.38 18.40
CA GLN A 339 15.91 -26.77 18.04
C GLN A 339 14.47 -26.97 17.55
N SER A 340 13.51 -27.05 18.45
CA SER A 340 12.09 -27.23 18.10
C SER A 340 11.17 -26.43 19.02
N LYS A 341 10.02 -26.03 18.49
CA LYS A 341 8.94 -25.38 19.24
C LYS A 341 7.61 -25.92 18.74
N THR A 342 6.72 -26.25 19.66
CA THR A 342 5.35 -26.64 19.33
C THR A 342 4.43 -25.50 19.71
N VAL A 343 3.51 -25.17 18.82
CA VAL A 343 2.52 -24.09 18.97
C VAL A 343 1.14 -24.66 18.71
N GLU A 344 0.16 -24.25 19.51
CA GLU A 344 -1.24 -24.64 19.31
C GLU A 344 -2.08 -23.50 18.74
N ARG A 345 -3.04 -23.85 17.89
CA ARG A 345 -4.07 -22.95 17.38
C ARG A 345 -5.43 -23.59 17.49
N THR A 346 -6.38 -22.87 18.09
CA THR A 346 -7.77 -23.32 18.20
C THR A 346 -8.62 -22.61 17.18
N VAL A 347 -9.20 -23.36 16.25
CA VAL A 347 -10.19 -22.84 15.29
C VAL A 347 -11.60 -23.17 15.76
N THR A 348 -12.53 -22.24 15.56
CA THR A 348 -13.97 -22.41 15.84
C THR A 348 -14.75 -22.34 14.54
N ASN A 349 -15.63 -23.30 14.28
CA ASN A 349 -16.49 -23.28 13.09
C ASN A 349 -17.70 -22.36 13.29
N ILE A 350 -17.87 -21.38 12.41
CA ILE A 350 -18.99 -20.43 12.43
C ILE A 350 -19.96 -20.63 11.25
N ALA A 351 -19.61 -21.54 10.34
CA ALA A 351 -20.40 -21.90 9.17
C ALA A 351 -21.09 -23.26 9.39
N GLY A 352 -21.52 -23.92 8.31
CA GLY A 352 -22.07 -25.27 8.35
C GLY A 352 -21.04 -26.35 8.69
N ASN A 353 -21.51 -27.57 8.92
CA ASN A 353 -20.65 -28.74 9.09
C ASN A 353 -19.75 -28.94 7.87
N GLU A 354 -18.46 -29.11 8.09
CA GLU A 354 -17.49 -29.19 7.00
C GLU A 354 -16.27 -30.03 7.37
N THR A 355 -15.65 -30.65 6.36
CA THR A 355 -14.37 -31.35 6.54
C THR A 355 -13.23 -30.56 5.91
N TYR A 356 -12.20 -30.29 6.70
CA TYR A 356 -11.02 -29.55 6.27
C TYR A 356 -9.84 -30.49 6.01
N LYS A 357 -9.13 -30.24 4.91
CA LYS A 357 -7.77 -30.75 4.65
C LYS A 357 -6.75 -29.67 4.98
N VAL A 358 -5.67 -30.05 5.65
CA VAL A 358 -4.59 -29.14 6.06
C VAL A 358 -3.40 -29.34 5.14
N GLY A 359 -2.94 -28.25 4.51
CA GLY A 359 -1.70 -28.20 3.75
C GLY A 359 -0.78 -27.11 4.29
N TRP A 360 0.52 -27.19 4.06
CA TRP A 360 1.44 -26.14 4.50
C TRP A 360 2.70 -26.07 3.63
N SER A 361 3.35 -24.91 3.66
CA SER A 361 4.71 -24.71 3.18
C SER A 361 5.59 -24.25 4.34
N ALA A 362 6.72 -24.91 4.56
CA ALA A 362 7.60 -24.59 5.67
C ALA A 362 8.47 -23.35 5.37
N PRO A 363 8.77 -22.51 6.38
CA PRO A 363 9.81 -21.49 6.27
C PRO A 363 11.17 -22.09 5.93
N TYR A 364 11.97 -21.39 5.10
CA TYR A 364 13.32 -21.85 4.74
C TYR A 364 14.20 -22.08 5.98
N GLY A 365 14.87 -23.24 6.05
CA GLY A 365 15.69 -23.63 7.20
C GLY A 365 14.89 -24.18 8.40
N VAL A 366 13.59 -24.44 8.20
CA VAL A 366 12.70 -25.00 9.22
C VAL A 366 11.87 -26.14 8.59
N SER A 367 11.67 -27.22 9.33
CA SER A 367 10.66 -28.23 9.02
C SER A 367 9.40 -27.98 9.84
N VAL A 368 8.24 -28.14 9.22
CA VAL A 368 6.92 -27.91 9.85
C VAL A 368 6.09 -29.17 9.73
N LYS A 369 5.41 -29.55 10.82
CA LYS A 369 4.40 -30.61 10.85
C LYS A 369 3.15 -30.09 11.53
N VAL A 370 1.99 -30.26 10.88
CA VAL A 370 0.68 -29.88 11.45
C VAL A 370 -0.15 -31.13 11.71
N THR A 371 -0.79 -31.20 12.88
CA THR A 371 -1.69 -32.30 13.27
C THR A 371 -3.00 -31.73 13.84
N PRO A 372 -4.17 -32.27 13.47
CA PRO A 372 -4.41 -33.28 12.43
C PRO A 372 -4.22 -32.73 11.01
N THR A 373 -3.99 -33.60 10.02
CA THR A 373 -3.90 -33.21 8.60
C THR A 373 -5.26 -33.18 7.89
N ARG A 374 -6.30 -33.76 8.53
CA ARG A 374 -7.69 -33.71 8.09
C ARG A 374 -8.60 -33.83 9.32
N PHE A 375 -9.66 -33.05 9.38
CA PHE A 375 -10.64 -33.12 10.47
C PHE A 375 -12.03 -32.68 9.99
N PHE A 376 -13.06 -33.29 10.59
CA PHE A 376 -14.43 -32.83 10.51
C PHE A 376 -14.69 -31.87 11.68
N ILE A 377 -15.48 -30.83 11.46
CA ILE A 377 -15.88 -29.90 12.51
C ILE A 377 -17.33 -29.47 12.32
N GLY A 378 -18.17 -29.70 13.33
CA GLY A 378 -19.55 -29.25 13.34
C GLY A 378 -19.68 -27.75 13.60
N THR A 379 -20.81 -27.16 13.24
CA THR A 379 -21.11 -25.75 13.55
C THR A 379 -20.98 -25.47 15.05
N GLY A 380 -20.23 -24.43 15.42
CA GLY A 380 -19.99 -24.03 16.80
C GLY A 380 -18.94 -24.87 17.54
N GLU A 381 -18.46 -25.97 16.95
CA GLU A 381 -17.40 -26.78 17.54
C GLU A 381 -16.02 -26.13 17.36
N LYS A 382 -15.06 -26.62 18.15
CA LYS A 382 -13.66 -26.19 18.13
C LYS A 382 -12.75 -27.33 17.74
N GLN A 383 -11.71 -27.03 16.98
CA GLN A 383 -10.62 -27.96 16.68
C GLN A 383 -9.28 -27.33 17.05
N ILE A 384 -8.43 -28.11 17.73
CA ILE A 384 -7.04 -27.72 18.01
C ILE A 384 -6.14 -28.24 16.89
N LEU A 385 -5.30 -27.37 16.37
CA LEU A 385 -4.19 -27.67 15.48
C LEU A 385 -2.89 -27.57 16.28
N THR A 386 -2.09 -28.63 16.24
CA THR A 386 -0.75 -28.66 16.84
C THR A 386 0.28 -28.51 15.71
N ILE A 387 1.08 -27.45 15.78
CA ILE A 387 2.09 -27.10 14.79
C ILE A 387 3.48 -27.25 15.41
N MET A 388 4.25 -28.21 14.92
CA MET A 388 5.62 -28.45 15.36
C MET A 388 6.60 -27.85 14.36
N PHE A 389 7.47 -26.97 14.83
CA PHE A 389 8.59 -26.38 14.10
C PHE A 389 9.88 -27.02 14.57
N ASN A 390 10.76 -27.38 13.63
CA ASN A 390 12.09 -27.87 13.95
C ASN A 390 13.13 -27.22 13.02
N ALA A 391 14.12 -26.54 13.60
CA ALA A 391 15.19 -25.87 12.90
C ALA A 391 16.10 -26.91 12.25
N THR A 392 16.29 -26.81 10.93
CA THR A 392 17.15 -27.74 10.17
C THR A 392 18.53 -27.18 9.90
N MET A 393 18.76 -25.90 10.23
CA MET A 393 20.03 -25.21 10.08
C MET A 393 20.09 -23.98 10.98
N ASN A 394 21.31 -23.49 11.22
CA ASN A 394 21.54 -22.18 11.82
C ASN A 394 21.40 -21.09 10.75
N ASN A 395 20.51 -20.11 10.96
CA ASN A 395 20.32 -18.98 10.05
C ASN A 395 19.63 -17.81 10.76
N SER A 396 20.11 -16.58 10.52
CA SER A 396 19.59 -15.34 11.11
C SER A 396 18.63 -14.56 10.20
N VAL A 397 18.41 -15.01 8.96
CA VAL A 397 17.52 -14.34 8.00
C VAL A 397 16.08 -14.82 8.20
N ALA A 398 15.14 -13.87 8.30
CA ALA A 398 13.72 -14.17 8.35
C ALA A 398 13.25 -14.99 7.15
N SER A 399 12.43 -15.98 7.43
CA SER A 399 11.91 -16.93 6.45
C SER A 399 10.43 -17.16 6.67
N PHE A 400 9.72 -17.50 5.60
CA PHE A 400 8.26 -17.48 5.60
C PHE A 400 7.65 -18.76 5.06
N GLY A 401 6.50 -19.11 5.61
CA GLY A 401 5.69 -20.26 5.23
C GLY A 401 4.21 -19.94 5.36
N ARG A 402 3.36 -20.96 5.23
CA ARG A 402 1.91 -20.83 5.44
C ARG A 402 1.28 -22.16 5.78
N ILE A 403 0.16 -22.11 6.49
CA ILE A 403 -0.78 -23.23 6.63
C ILE A 403 -2.05 -22.84 5.87
N GLY A 404 -2.52 -23.74 5.02
CA GLY A 404 -3.79 -23.64 4.33
C GLY A 404 -4.78 -24.65 4.91
N LEU A 405 -5.98 -24.19 5.25
CA LEU A 405 -7.13 -25.05 5.57
C LEU A 405 -8.09 -24.99 4.39
N PHE A 406 -8.38 -26.15 3.80
CA PHE A 406 -9.20 -26.29 2.60
C PHE A 406 -10.43 -27.14 2.93
N GLY A 407 -11.56 -26.47 3.07
CA GLY A 407 -12.85 -27.09 3.36
C GLY A 407 -13.51 -27.64 2.10
N ASP A 408 -14.26 -28.73 2.25
CA ASP A 408 -14.99 -29.37 1.13
C ASP A 408 -16.26 -28.63 0.68
N GLN A 409 -16.69 -27.60 1.41
CA GLN A 409 -17.73 -26.64 0.99
C GLN A 409 -17.16 -25.39 0.33
N GLY A 410 -15.84 -25.31 0.16
CA GLY A 410 -15.16 -24.24 -0.58
C GLY A 410 -14.49 -23.18 0.29
N HIS A 411 -14.62 -23.24 1.62
CA HIS A 411 -13.89 -22.35 2.52
C HIS A 411 -12.38 -22.56 2.41
N LYS A 412 -11.63 -21.46 2.40
CA LYS A 412 -10.17 -21.46 2.32
C LYS A 412 -9.62 -20.47 3.33
N LEU A 413 -8.78 -20.97 4.23
CA LEU A 413 -8.09 -20.15 5.21
C LEU A 413 -6.60 -20.23 4.98
N ASN A 414 -5.92 -19.10 5.16
CA ASN A 414 -4.47 -18.97 5.10
C ASN A 414 -3.93 -18.40 6.41
N ILE A 415 -3.00 -19.13 7.03
CA ILE A 415 -2.31 -18.72 8.26
C ILE A 415 -0.82 -18.57 7.92
N PRO A 416 -0.30 -17.33 7.80
CA PRO A 416 1.11 -17.11 7.52
C PRO A 416 2.00 -17.59 8.67
N LEU A 417 3.16 -18.14 8.30
CA LEU A 417 4.21 -18.55 9.22
C LEU A 417 5.44 -17.67 9.00
N SER A 418 6.10 -17.25 10.07
CA SER A 418 7.41 -16.63 10.00
C SER A 418 8.35 -17.16 11.08
N VAL A 419 9.62 -17.36 10.73
CA VAL A 419 10.68 -17.72 11.67
C VAL A 419 11.88 -16.82 11.38
N ILE A 420 12.35 -16.10 12.39
CA ILE A 420 13.41 -15.09 12.25
C ILE A 420 14.77 -15.76 12.47
N LEU A 421 15.13 -16.05 13.72
CA LEU A 421 16.37 -16.72 14.08
C LEU A 421 16.15 -18.23 14.24
N LYS A 422 17.07 -19.02 13.68
CA LYS A 422 17.01 -20.49 13.68
C LYS A 422 18.32 -21.03 14.24
N PHE A 423 18.21 -21.92 15.22
CA PHE A 423 19.33 -22.61 15.84
C PHE A 423 18.99 -24.11 15.86
N SER A 424 19.65 -24.91 15.02
CA SER A 424 19.44 -26.36 14.89
C SER A 424 20.21 -27.17 15.92
#